data_AF-A0A2D8EI62-F1
#
_entry.id   AF-A0A2D8EI62-F1
#
_cell.length_a   1.000
_cell.length_b   1.000
_cell.length_c   1.000
_cell.angle_alpha   90.00
_cell.angle_beta   90.00
_cell.angle_gamma   90.00
#
_symmetry.space_group_name_H-M   'P 1'
#
loop_
_entity.id
_entity.type
_entity.pdbx_description
1 polymer ?
#
loop_
_entity_poly.entity_id
_entity_poly.type
_entity_poly.pdbx_seq_one_letter_code
_entity_poly.pdbx_strand_id
1 'polypeptide(L)' 'MKKILTKKMLANTLKVSLSTIDRKLNEFPHIKLGDTRQSRVLFEADEVSDYLNSTYAINKKKEETQ' A
#
# COMPACT_ATOMS: atom_id res chain seq x y z
N MET A 1 10.91 -6.39 14.27
CA MET A 1 9.48 -6.38 14.65
C MET A 1 8.68 -5.98 13.42
N LYS A 2 7.69 -6.78 13.00
CA LYS A 2 6.83 -6.42 11.87
C LYS A 2 5.90 -5.26 12.28
N LYS A 3 5.97 -4.13 11.58
CA LYS A 3 5.08 -2.99 11.83
C LYS A 3 3.81 -3.14 11.00
N ILE A 4 2.69 -3.35 11.68
CA ILE A 4 1.38 -3.48 11.05
C ILE A 4 0.68 -2.13 11.01
N LEU A 5 0.15 -1.77 9.85
CA LEU A 5 -0.59 -0.53 9.60
C LEU A 5 -2.05 -0.84 9.28
N THR A 6 -2.96 0.02 9.73
CA THR A 6 -4.34 0.06 9.25
C THR A 6 -4.45 0.99 8.03
N LYS A 7 -5.57 0.95 7.30
CA LYS A 7 -5.85 1.89 6.18
C LYS A 7 -5.62 3.36 6.57
N LYS A 8 -6.07 3.77 7.77
CA LYS A 8 -5.88 5.14 8.29
C LYS A 8 -4.41 5.47 8.52
N MET A 9 -3.66 4.55 9.12
CA MET A 9 -2.22 4.75 9.37
C MET A 9 -1.43 4.80 8.05
N LEU A 10 -1.78 3.96 7.08
CA LEU A 10 -1.15 3.97 5.77
C LEU A 10 -1.45 5.27 5.02
N ALA A 11 -2.70 5.71 5.01
CA ALA A 11 -3.09 6.99 4.41
C ALA A 11 -2.32 8.18 5.00
N ASN A 12 -2.19 8.23 6.33
CA ASN A 12 -1.41 9.26 7.03
C ASN A 12 0.08 9.18 6.70
N THR A 13 0.63 7.96 6.60
CA THR A 13 2.05 7.73 6.30
C THR A 13 2.39 8.20 4.88
N LEU A 14 1.54 7.89 3.92
CA LEU A 14 1.71 8.27 2.51
C LEU A 14 1.22 9.70 2.21
N LYS A 15 0.63 10.40 3.20
CA LYS A 15 -0.02 11.70 3.05
C LYS A 15 -1.06 11.74 1.93
N VAL A 16 -1.86 10.69 1.81
CA VAL A 16 -2.94 10.57 0.81
C VAL A 16 -4.30 10.39 1.48
N SER A 17 -5.38 10.57 0.71
CA SER A 17 -6.73 10.33 1.21
C SER A 17 -6.99 8.83 1.48
N LEU A 18 -7.88 8.54 2.42
CA LEU A 18 -8.38 7.17 2.65
C LEU A 18 -9.01 6.58 1.37
N SER A 19 -9.75 7.39 0.61
CA SER A 19 -10.32 6.99 -0.68
C SER A 19 -9.25 6.59 -1.70
N THR A 20 -8.07 7.22 -1.67
CA THR A 20 -6.94 6.83 -2.53
C THR A 20 -6.44 5.44 -2.16
N ILE A 21 -6.30 5.15 -0.86
CA ILE A 21 -5.91 3.82 -0.38
C ILE A 21 -6.97 2.78 -0.74
N ASP A 22 -8.25 3.10 -0.59
CA ASP A 22 -9.34 2.18 -0.96
C ASP A 22 -9.37 1.89 -2.46
N ARG A 23 -9.16 2.90 -3.31
CA ARG A 23 -9.13 2.71 -4.78
C ARG A 23 -7.95 1.85 -5.22
N LYS A 24 -6.80 2.00 -4.56
CA LYS A 24 -5.56 1.26 -4.85
C LYS A 24 -5.38 0.03 -3.95
N LEU A 25 -6.40 -0.38 -3.20
CA LEU A 25 -6.28 -1.42 -2.18
C LEU A 25 -5.76 -2.74 -2.76
N ASN A 26 -6.27 -3.12 -3.93
CA ASN A 26 -5.89 -4.34 -4.63
C ASN A 26 -4.46 -4.30 -5.19
N GLU A 27 -3.84 -3.12 -5.29
CA GLU A 27 -2.45 -2.95 -5.75
C GLU A 27 -1.46 -3.12 -4.59
N PHE A 28 -1.87 -2.80 -3.36
CA PHE A 28 -1.00 -2.89 -2.19
C PHE A 28 -0.97 -4.32 -1.62
N PRO A 29 0.20 -4.82 -1.17
CA PRO A 29 0.26 -6.04 -0.38
C PRO A 29 -0.51 -5.83 0.94
N HIS A 30 -1.53 -6.66 1.18
CA HIS A 30 -2.42 -6.51 2.31
C HIS A 30 -2.96 -7.85 2.79
N ILE A 31 -3.33 -7.88 4.07
CA ILE A 31 -3.98 -9.02 4.73
C ILE A 31 -5.40 -8.60 5.10
N LYS A 32 -6.39 -9.30 4.53
CA LYS A 32 -7.80 -9.13 4.88
C LYS A 32 -8.19 -10.14 5.95
N LEU A 33 -8.64 -9.66 7.11
CA LEU A 33 -9.10 -10.48 8.22
C LEU A 33 -10.60 -10.76 8.08
N GLY A 34 -10.90 -11.78 7.29
CA GLY A 34 -12.25 -12.27 6.99
C GLY A 34 -12.70 -11.97 5.56
N ASP A 35 -13.90 -12.42 5.23
CA ASP A 35 -14.39 -12.39 3.85
C ASP A 35 -15.44 -11.28 3.57
N THR A 36 -15.96 -10.64 4.60
CA THR A 36 -17.02 -9.64 4.42
C THR A 36 -16.48 -8.30 3.91
N ARG A 37 -17.37 -7.45 3.38
CA ARG A 37 -17.01 -6.10 2.92
C ARG A 37 -16.46 -5.21 4.03
N GLN A 38 -16.82 -5.47 5.28
CA GLN A 38 -16.35 -4.72 6.46
C GLN A 38 -15.16 -5.37 7.17
N SER A 39 -14.60 -6.44 6.61
CA SER A 39 -13.42 -7.08 7.17
C SER A 39 -12.27 -6.09 7.32
N ARG A 40 -11.52 -6.27 8.42
CA ARG A 40 -10.36 -5.43 8.71
C ARG A 40 -9.27 -5.71 7.68
N VAL A 41 -8.64 -4.66 7.17
CA VAL A 41 -7.50 -4.77 6.27
C VAL A 41 -6.26 -4.21 6.97
N LEU A 42 -5.22 -5.01 6.95
CA LEU A 42 -3.92 -4.71 7.55
C LEU A 42 -2.85 -4.70 6.46
N PHE A 43 -1.83 -3.89 6.67
CA PHE A 43 -0.69 -3.77 5.79
C PHE A 43 0.59 -3.98 6.60
N GLU A 44 1.53 -4.76 6.08
CA GLU A 44 2.88 -4.79 6.63
C GLU A 44 3.67 -3.61 6.08
N ALA A 45 4.24 -2.78 6.95
CA ALA A 45 4.93 -1.56 6.53
C ALA A 45 6.12 -1.84 5.60
N ASP A 46 6.85 -2.92 5.86
CA ASP A 46 8.03 -3.31 5.09
C ASP A 46 7.62 -3.73 3.68
N GLU A 47 6.59 -4.58 3.53
CA GLU A 47 6.07 -5.01 2.23
C GLU A 47 5.54 -3.84 1.39
N VAL A 48 4.82 -2.91 2.03
CA VAL A 48 4.33 -1.71 1.33
C VAL A 48 5.50 -0.81 0.89
N SER A 49 6.51 -0.66 1.73
CA SER A 49 7.72 0.09 1.39
C SER A 49 8.45 -0.52 0.20
N ASP A 50 8.63 -1.84 0.20
CA ASP A 50 9.28 -2.57 -0.90
C ASP A 50 8.48 -2.48 -2.20
N TYR A 51 7.15 -2.58 -2.12
CA TYR A 51 6.27 -2.38 -3.27
C TYR A 51 6.40 -0.96 -3.86
N LEU A 52 6.42 0.07 -3.01
CA LEU A 52 6.55 1.45 -3.46
C LEU A 52 7.93 1.70 -4.09
N ASN A 53 8.99 1.19 -3.47
CA ASN A 53 10.36 1.33 -3.99
C ASN A 53 10.55 0.58 -5.31
N SER A 54 10.02 -0.63 -5.45
CA SER A 54 10.10 -1.40 -6.69
C SER A 54 9.27 -0.77 -7.80
N THR A 55 8.03 -0.34 -7.51
CA THR A 55 7.17 0.36 -8.47
C THR A 55 7.79 1.68 -8.92
N TYR A 56 8.36 2.45 -7.99
CA TYR A 56 9.07 3.69 -8.31
C TYR A 56 10.32 3.43 -9.15
N ALA A 57 11.10 2.40 -8.82
CA ALA A 57 12.28 2.01 -9.60
C ALA A 57 11.91 1.56 -11.03
N ILE A 58 10.79 0.86 -11.21
CA ILE A 58 10.28 0.48 -12.54
C ILE A 58 9.89 1.73 -13.34
N ASN A 59 9.21 2.70 -12.72
CA ASN A 59 8.78 3.91 -13.40
C ASN A 59 9.97 4.82 -13.76
N LYS A 60 10.98 4.92 -12.88
CA LYS A 60 12.21 5.69 -13.16
C LYS A 60 12.97 5.16 -14.38
N LYS A 61 13.07 3.82 -14.52
CA LYS A 61 13.71 3.21 -15.71
C LYS A 61 12.96 3.50 -17.02
N LYS A 62 11.63 3.68 -16.97
CA LYS A 62 10.84 4.02 -18.15
C LYS A 62 11.02 5.48 -18.58
N GLU A 63 11.28 6.39 -17.63
CA GLU A 63 11.59 7.80 -17.92
C GLU A 63 12.99 7.99 -18.51
N GLU A 64 13.95 7.12 -18.16
CA GLU A 64 15.33 7.17 -18.70
C GLU A 64 15.50 6.53 -20.09
N THR A 65 14.46 5.90 -20.64
CA THR A 65 14.50 5.24 -21.97
C THR A 65 13.65 5.97 -23.02
N GLN A 66 13.25 7.22 -22.79
CA GLN A 66 12.55 8.07 -23.75
C GLN A 66 13.42 9.22 -24.24
#